data_AF-A0A956JAT6-F1
#
_entry.id   AF-A0A956JAT6-F1
#
_cell.length_a   1.000
_cell.length_b   1.000
_cell.length_c   1.000
_cell.angle_alpha   90.00
_cell.angle_beta   90.00
_cell.angle_gamma   90.00
#
_symmetry.space_group_name_H-M   'P 1'
#
loop_
_entity.id
_entity.type
_entity.pdbx_description
1 polymer ?
#
loop_
_entity_poly.entity_id
_entity_poly.type
_entity_poly.pdbx_seq_one_letter_code
_entity_poly.pdbx_strand_id
1 'polypeptide(L)'
;MKVVKPNALSVITRCFEHQRRHHFAVSVLAFVPLRDDPAAPLLPEVSLWKTVAEQLGPAGVIEPGIPKSRGEWLVHGSAFAPGGVARRSVPVVARVGEVEKALLVHGDRYWTPGREPSEAQPFTRMPIEWSRAFGGPKIASNPLGRGHGESEYMGQRVQMLPNLEHPKAPVVSPRDRPEPVSLGPLDISWPQRRELAGTYDAKWTETLFPGLAADVDWRMFNLAAPDQQREGPWEGGEEYRFDNLHPSRPVLVGRVPTLRARAFITRGAATLVPTRRRPSVG
;
A
#
# COMPACT_ATOMS: atom_id res chain seq x y z
N MET A 1 8.68 -26.93 -8.05
CA MET A 1 7.61 -26.50 -8.98
C MET A 1 8.26 -25.86 -10.19
N LYS A 2 7.86 -26.22 -11.42
CA LYS A 2 8.35 -25.54 -12.63
C LYS A 2 7.37 -24.41 -12.97
N VAL A 3 7.86 -23.18 -13.04
CA VAL A 3 7.06 -22.01 -13.45
C VAL A 3 7.50 -21.61 -14.86
N VAL A 4 6.53 -21.53 -15.77
CA VAL A 4 6.73 -20.99 -17.13
C VAL A 4 5.91 -19.73 -17.23
N LYS A 5 6.56 -18.60 -17.49
CA LYS A 5 5.93 -17.27 -17.50
C LYS A 5 6.63 -16.34 -18.51
N PRO A 6 5.95 -15.29 -19.00
CA PRO A 6 6.59 -14.20 -19.74
C PRO A 6 7.64 -13.47 -18.88
N ASN A 7 8.67 -12.92 -19.53
CA ASN A 7 9.74 -12.16 -18.85
C ASN A 7 9.27 -10.86 -18.19
N ALA A 8 8.11 -10.34 -18.58
CA ALA A 8 7.54 -9.10 -18.04
C ALA A 8 6.65 -9.32 -16.80
N LEU A 9 6.38 -10.57 -16.41
CA LEU A 9 5.51 -10.89 -15.29
C LEU A 9 6.31 -11.53 -14.16
N SER A 10 6.05 -11.08 -12.93
CA SER A 10 6.51 -11.74 -11.72
C SER A 10 5.42 -12.68 -11.19
N VAL A 11 5.83 -13.79 -10.59
CA VAL A 11 4.92 -14.78 -10.00
C VAL A 11 5.34 -15.07 -8.58
N ILE A 12 4.43 -14.83 -7.64
CA ILE A 12 4.59 -15.22 -6.24
C ILE A 12 3.62 -16.35 -5.96
N THR A 13 4.10 -17.41 -5.32
CA THR A 13 3.28 -18.56 -4.95
C THR A 13 3.39 -18.82 -3.46
N ARG A 14 2.28 -19.17 -2.83
CA ARG A 14 2.25 -19.54 -1.41
C ARG A 14 1.30 -20.69 -1.18
N CYS A 15 1.73 -21.65 -0.37
CA CYS A 15 0.82 -22.62 0.22
C CYS A 15 0.40 -22.11 1.60
N PHE A 16 -0.89 -22.24 1.92
CA PHE A 16 -1.39 -22.00 3.26
C PHE A 16 -2.52 -22.97 3.59
N GLU A 17 -2.76 -23.17 4.88
CA GLU A 17 -3.86 -24.00 5.37
C GLU A 17 -4.93 -23.09 5.99
N HIS A 18 -6.19 -23.34 5.67
CA HIS A 18 -7.34 -22.75 6.35
C HIS A 18 -8.38 -23.84 6.55
N GLN A 19 -8.80 -24.05 7.80
CA GLN A 19 -9.77 -25.09 8.16
C GLN A 19 -9.44 -26.48 7.59
N ARG A 20 -8.19 -26.94 7.77
CA ARG A 20 -7.68 -28.24 7.30
C ARG A 20 -7.73 -28.45 5.79
N ARG A 21 -7.88 -27.37 5.02
CA ARG A 21 -7.77 -27.37 3.56
C ARG A 21 -6.48 -26.69 3.15
N HIS A 22 -5.72 -27.35 2.29
CA HIS A 22 -4.50 -26.78 1.73
C HIS A 22 -4.82 -25.99 0.48
N HIS A 23 -4.46 -24.71 0.50
CA HIS A 23 -4.60 -23.79 -0.61
C HIS A 23 -3.24 -23.54 -1.25
N PHE A 24 -3.24 -23.43 -2.58
CA PHE A 24 -2.09 -22.97 -3.35
C PHE A 24 -2.48 -21.67 -4.04
N ALA A 25 -1.98 -20.56 -3.54
CA ALA A 25 -2.23 -19.24 -4.10
C ALA A 25 -1.14 -18.86 -5.10
N VAL A 26 -1.58 -18.17 -6.15
CA VAL A 26 -0.72 -17.63 -7.21
C VAL A 26 -1.06 -16.16 -7.36
N SER A 27 -0.07 -15.29 -7.17
CA SER A 27 -0.16 -13.86 -7.45
C SER A 27 0.73 -13.54 -8.64
N VAL A 28 0.19 -12.78 -9.60
CA VAL A 28 0.91 -12.33 -10.79
C VAL A 28 1.05 -10.83 -10.70
N LEU A 29 2.28 -10.34 -10.81
CA LEU A 29 2.57 -8.92 -10.77
C LEU A 29 3.04 -8.48 -12.16
N ALA A 30 2.50 -7.36 -12.61
CA ALA A 30 2.89 -6.69 -13.84
C ALA A 30 3.41 -5.30 -13.49
N PHE A 31 4.54 -4.90 -14.09
CA PHE A 31 5.08 -3.57 -13.88
C PHE A 31 4.66 -2.64 -15.01
N VAL A 32 3.94 -1.58 -14.66
CA VAL A 32 3.28 -0.70 -15.62
C VAL A 32 3.77 0.73 -15.38
N PRO A 33 4.17 1.46 -16.43
CA PRO A 33 4.53 2.87 -16.29
C PRO A 33 3.27 3.71 -16.00
N LEU A 34 3.38 4.65 -15.06
CA LEU A 34 2.31 5.62 -14.77
C LEU A 34 2.27 6.70 -15.86
N ARG A 35 1.56 6.42 -16.94
CA ARG A 35 1.26 7.34 -18.05
C ARG A 35 -0.10 7.02 -18.65
N ASP A 36 -0.69 8.01 -19.30
CA ASP A 36 -1.92 7.84 -20.07
C ASP A 36 -1.62 7.25 -21.45
N ASP A 37 -1.15 6.00 -21.47
CA ASP A 37 -0.86 5.23 -22.68
C ASP A 37 -1.30 3.78 -22.49
N PRO A 38 -2.49 3.40 -22.96
CA PRO A 38 -3.02 2.04 -22.86
C PRO A 38 -2.19 1.01 -23.65
N ALA A 39 -1.41 1.46 -24.65
CA ALA A 39 -0.57 0.62 -25.48
C ALA A 39 0.85 0.47 -24.90
N ALA A 40 1.14 1.12 -23.78
CA ALA A 40 2.44 1.04 -23.13
C ALA A 40 2.80 -0.42 -22.80
N PRO A 41 3.97 -0.92 -23.24
CA PRO A 41 4.39 -2.26 -22.89
C PRO A 41 4.65 -2.35 -21.39
N LEU A 42 4.45 -3.56 -20.85
CA LEU A 42 4.89 -3.90 -19.51
C LEU A 42 6.41 -3.71 -19.38
N LEU A 43 6.84 -3.16 -18.25
CA LEU A 43 8.24 -3.09 -17.90
C LEU A 43 8.76 -4.47 -17.48
N PRO A 44 10.07 -4.74 -17.66
CA PRO A 44 10.64 -6.04 -17.31
C PRO A 44 10.49 -6.38 -15.81
N GLU A 45 10.34 -7.67 -15.49
CA GLU A 45 10.29 -8.14 -14.10
C GLU A 45 11.55 -7.77 -13.30
N VAL A 46 12.73 -7.83 -13.92
CA VAL A 46 13.98 -7.43 -13.25
C VAL A 46 13.92 -5.97 -12.82
N SER A 47 13.31 -5.11 -13.63
CA SER A 47 13.10 -3.70 -13.28
C SER A 47 12.11 -3.54 -12.14
N LEU A 48 11.02 -4.33 -12.11
CA LEU A 48 10.06 -4.33 -10.98
C LEU A 48 10.80 -4.56 -9.66
N TRP A 49 11.54 -5.66 -9.55
CA TRP A 49 12.18 -6.04 -8.29
C TRP A 49 13.33 -5.11 -7.90
N LYS A 50 14.07 -4.57 -8.87
CA LYS A 50 15.06 -3.52 -8.63
C LYS A 50 14.41 -2.27 -8.04
N THR A 51 13.32 -1.80 -8.65
CA THR A 51 12.57 -0.64 -8.14
C THR A 51 11.99 -0.90 -6.75
N VAL A 52 11.42 -2.07 -6.50
CA VAL A 52 10.91 -2.44 -5.17
C VAL A 52 12.02 -2.40 -4.11
N ALA A 53 13.17 -3.00 -4.39
CA ALA A 53 14.30 -3.00 -3.46
C ALA A 53 14.85 -1.58 -3.21
N GLU A 54 14.94 -0.75 -4.26
CA GLU A 54 15.43 0.63 -4.16
C GLU A 54 14.48 1.55 -3.40
N GLN A 55 13.17 1.39 -3.59
CA GLN A 55 12.16 2.29 -3.02
C GLN A 55 11.65 1.83 -1.65
N LEU A 56 11.39 0.53 -1.48
CA LEU A 56 10.78 -0.02 -0.26
C LEU A 56 11.80 -0.69 0.67
N GLY A 57 13.05 -0.83 0.23
CA GLY A 57 14.08 -1.57 0.95
C GLY A 57 13.85 -3.09 0.96
N PRO A 58 14.75 -3.85 1.60
CA PRO A 58 14.75 -5.31 1.57
C PRO A 58 13.55 -5.96 2.28
N ALA A 59 12.88 -5.24 3.19
CA ALA A 59 11.68 -5.71 3.89
C ALA A 59 10.36 -5.26 3.21
N GLY A 60 10.44 -4.59 2.05
CA GLY A 60 9.28 -4.08 1.33
C GLY A 60 8.36 -5.19 0.82
N VAL A 61 7.22 -5.40 1.47
CA VAL A 61 6.19 -6.34 1.02
C VAL A 61 5.15 -5.61 0.17
N ILE A 62 5.06 -5.96 -1.11
CA ILE A 62 4.02 -5.44 -2.02
C ILE A 62 2.89 -6.44 -2.29
N GLU A 63 3.13 -7.73 -2.02
CA GLU A 63 2.18 -8.81 -2.25
C GLU A 63 2.48 -9.98 -1.30
N PRO A 64 1.57 -10.31 -0.34
CA PRO A 64 1.78 -11.36 0.65
C PRO A 64 1.64 -12.79 0.10
N GLY A 65 1.16 -12.94 -1.14
CA GLY A 65 0.93 -14.24 -1.78
C GLY A 65 -0.33 -14.94 -1.25
N ILE A 66 -1.28 -14.19 -0.70
CA ILE A 66 -2.57 -14.69 -0.21
C ILE A 66 -3.66 -13.89 -0.94
N PRO A 67 -4.74 -14.54 -1.44
CA PRO A 67 -5.78 -13.83 -2.17
C PRO A 67 -6.36 -12.67 -1.37
N LYS A 68 -6.43 -11.50 -2.01
CA LYS A 68 -7.03 -10.30 -1.43
C LYS A 68 -8.54 -10.36 -1.56
N SER A 69 -9.24 -10.02 -0.49
CA SER A 69 -10.72 -9.98 -0.47
C SER A 69 -11.30 -8.71 -1.07
N ARG A 70 -10.48 -7.65 -1.14
CA ARG A 70 -10.86 -6.32 -1.64
C ARG A 70 -9.84 -5.81 -2.65
N GLY A 71 -10.31 -5.07 -3.65
CA GLY A 71 -9.46 -4.25 -4.50
C GLY A 71 -8.85 -3.13 -3.66
N GLU A 72 -7.55 -2.92 -3.79
CA GLU A 72 -6.84 -1.88 -3.03
C GLU A 72 -5.82 -1.17 -3.91
N TRP A 73 -5.40 0.02 -3.46
CA TRP A 73 -4.25 0.71 -4.02
C TRP A 73 -3.37 1.27 -2.90
N LEU A 74 -2.08 1.38 -3.20
CA LEU A 74 -1.05 1.92 -2.31
C LEU A 74 -0.22 2.93 -3.08
N VAL A 75 0.29 3.94 -2.40
CA VAL A 75 1.30 4.86 -2.97
C VAL A 75 2.50 4.87 -2.05
N HIS A 76 3.66 4.58 -2.62
CA HIS A 76 4.94 4.88 -2.02
C HIS A 76 5.57 6.05 -2.77
N GLY A 77 5.82 7.16 -2.08
CA GLY A 77 6.27 8.39 -2.73
C GLY A 77 6.40 9.58 -1.79
N SER A 78 6.37 10.77 -2.37
CA SER A 78 6.51 12.04 -1.65
C SER A 78 5.47 13.04 -2.15
N ALA A 79 5.06 13.95 -1.28
CA ALA A 79 4.41 15.19 -1.68
C ALA A 79 5.45 16.11 -2.31
N PHE A 80 5.12 16.72 -3.45
CA PHE A 80 5.96 17.67 -4.15
C PHE A 80 5.28 19.03 -4.22
N ALA A 81 6.02 20.08 -3.83
CA ALA A 81 5.50 21.42 -3.90
C ALA A 81 5.33 21.87 -5.37
N PRO A 82 4.17 22.44 -5.76
CA PRO A 82 3.90 22.83 -7.14
C PRO A 82 4.97 23.76 -7.72
N GLY A 83 5.44 23.43 -8.92
CA GLY A 83 6.46 24.21 -9.63
C GLY A 83 7.85 24.17 -8.99
N GLY A 84 8.10 23.26 -8.04
CA GLY A 84 9.38 23.18 -7.31
C GLY A 84 9.62 24.35 -6.35
N VAL A 85 8.61 25.17 -6.09
CA VAL A 85 8.70 26.32 -5.16
C VAL A 85 8.36 25.84 -3.76
N ALA A 86 9.26 26.06 -2.80
CA ALA A 86 9.07 25.57 -1.43
C ALA A 86 7.76 26.08 -0.81
N ARG A 87 6.98 25.17 -0.22
CA ARG A 87 5.71 25.47 0.46
C ARG A 87 5.73 24.92 1.88
N ARG A 88 5.00 25.58 2.77
CA ARG A 88 4.80 25.13 4.16
C ARG A 88 3.83 23.95 4.26
N SER A 89 2.90 23.88 3.33
CA SER A 89 1.90 22.82 3.23
C SER A 89 1.55 22.56 1.77
N VAL A 90 1.30 21.30 1.44
CA VAL A 90 0.92 20.81 0.10
C VAL A 90 -0.25 19.85 0.25
N PRO A 91 -1.41 20.10 -0.37
CA PRO A 91 -2.47 19.11 -0.45
C PRO A 91 -2.07 18.00 -1.41
N VAL A 92 -2.34 16.76 -1.03
CA VAL A 92 -2.12 15.56 -1.85
C VAL A 92 -3.44 14.83 -2.01
N VAL A 93 -3.73 14.38 -3.23
CA VAL A 93 -4.87 13.53 -3.52
C VAL A 93 -4.39 12.32 -4.29
N ALA A 94 -4.82 11.13 -3.90
CA ALA A 94 -4.68 9.92 -4.68
C ALA A 94 -6.03 9.26 -4.87
N ARG A 95 -6.40 9.03 -6.13
CA ARG A 95 -7.66 8.41 -6.53
C ARG A 95 -7.43 7.31 -7.54
N VAL A 96 -8.13 6.19 -7.38
CA VAL A 96 -8.26 5.13 -8.38
C VAL A 96 -9.73 4.72 -8.46
N GLY A 97 -10.34 4.90 -9.63
CA GLY A 97 -11.79 4.80 -9.80
C GLY A 97 -12.52 5.76 -8.85
N GLU A 98 -13.42 5.21 -8.03
CA GLU A 98 -14.21 5.97 -7.05
C GLU A 98 -13.54 6.08 -5.68
N VAL A 99 -12.42 5.37 -5.45
CA VAL A 99 -11.72 5.37 -4.15
C VAL A 99 -10.68 6.48 -4.14
N GLU A 100 -10.90 7.50 -3.31
CA GLU A 100 -10.04 8.67 -3.17
C GLU A 100 -9.60 8.86 -1.72
N LYS A 101 -8.32 9.22 -1.54
CA LYS A 101 -7.79 9.67 -0.25
C LYS A 101 -7.04 10.98 -0.43
N ALA A 102 -7.31 11.91 0.47
CA ALA A 102 -6.65 13.21 0.51
C ALA A 102 -5.86 13.36 1.81
N LEU A 103 -4.68 13.97 1.71
CA LEU A 103 -3.81 14.34 2.82
C LEU A 103 -3.47 15.82 2.73
N LEU A 104 -3.32 16.48 3.87
CA LEU A 104 -2.62 17.76 3.96
C LEU A 104 -1.21 17.49 4.48
N VAL A 105 -0.20 17.75 3.66
CA VAL A 105 1.20 17.45 3.98
C VAL A 105 1.92 18.72 4.38
N HIS A 106 2.40 18.77 5.62
CA HIS A 106 3.11 19.90 6.19
C HIS A 106 4.62 19.66 6.23
N GLY A 107 5.36 20.77 6.17
CA GLY A 107 6.74 20.82 6.63
C GLY A 107 6.90 20.39 8.09
N ASP A 108 8.14 20.19 8.52
CA ASP A 108 8.41 19.87 9.92
C ASP A 108 7.92 21.00 10.83
N ARG A 109 7.21 20.60 11.88
CA ARG A 109 6.57 21.47 12.90
C ARG A 109 6.72 20.82 14.26
N TYR A 110 6.69 21.64 15.31
CA TYR A 110 6.71 21.18 16.70
C TYR A 110 5.85 22.09 17.57
N TRP A 111 5.50 21.63 18.76
CA TRP A 111 4.82 22.46 19.75
C TRP A 111 5.81 23.41 20.41
N THR A 112 5.53 24.70 20.37
CA THR A 112 6.30 25.72 21.11
C THR A 112 6.11 25.54 22.62
N PRO A 113 6.94 26.18 23.47
CA PRO A 113 6.69 26.22 24.92
C PRO A 113 5.30 26.74 25.30
N GLY A 114 4.72 27.64 24.48
CA GLY A 114 3.35 28.15 24.61
C GLY A 114 2.26 27.17 24.15
N ARG A 115 2.63 25.94 23.74
CA ARG A 115 1.72 24.91 23.21
C ARG A 115 0.98 25.31 21.93
N GLU A 116 1.59 26.19 21.14
CA GLU A 116 1.12 26.55 19.80
C GLU A 116 1.92 25.76 18.75
N PRO A 117 1.34 25.44 17.58
CA PRO A 117 2.11 24.87 16.49
C PRO A 117 3.15 25.88 15.99
N SER A 118 4.40 25.46 15.83
CA SER A 118 5.40 26.27 15.13
C SER A 118 4.98 26.50 13.68
N GLU A 119 5.56 27.52 13.03
CA GLU A 119 5.48 27.60 11.57
C GLU A 119 6.09 26.34 10.95
N ALA A 120 5.46 25.83 9.88
CA ALA A 120 6.02 24.70 9.15
C ALA A 120 7.22 25.13 8.33
N GLN A 121 8.29 24.33 8.36
CA GLN A 121 9.44 24.56 7.49
C GLN A 121 9.04 24.38 6.02
N PRO A 122 9.31 25.35 5.13
CA PRO A 122 9.04 25.19 3.72
C PRO A 122 9.80 24.00 3.13
N PHE A 123 9.13 23.20 2.30
CA PHE A 123 9.72 22.07 1.61
C PHE A 123 9.35 22.07 0.12
N THR A 124 10.22 21.50 -0.72
CA THR A 124 9.91 21.18 -2.11
C THR A 124 9.50 19.71 -2.29
N ARG A 125 9.98 18.84 -1.39
CA ARG A 125 9.62 17.42 -1.31
C ARG A 125 9.47 16.97 0.15
N MET A 126 8.38 16.26 0.46
CA MET A 126 8.13 15.65 1.77
C MET A 126 7.71 14.18 1.60
N PRO A 127 8.46 13.20 2.09
CA PRO A 127 8.07 11.78 2.03
C PRO A 127 6.72 11.51 2.67
N ILE A 128 5.93 10.60 2.09
CA ILE A 128 4.65 10.15 2.64
C ILE A 128 4.87 8.75 3.23
N GLU A 129 5.10 8.71 4.53
CA GLU A 129 5.46 7.51 5.28
C GLU A 129 4.77 7.52 6.64
N TRP A 130 4.57 6.33 7.22
CA TRP A 130 3.98 6.21 8.56
C TRP A 130 4.78 6.92 9.66
N SER A 131 6.10 7.02 9.51
CA SER A 131 7.00 7.77 10.42
C SER A 131 6.70 9.27 10.49
N ARG A 132 5.95 9.79 9.52
CA ARG A 132 5.55 11.20 9.37
C ARG A 132 4.06 11.44 9.66
N ALA A 133 3.28 10.37 9.83
CA ALA A 133 1.91 10.43 10.30
C ALA A 133 1.83 10.58 11.83
N PHE A 134 0.63 10.87 12.34
CA PHE A 134 0.39 10.87 13.78
C PHE A 134 0.71 9.49 14.37
N GLY A 135 1.37 9.45 15.53
CA GLY A 135 1.77 8.22 16.19
C GLY A 135 2.91 8.43 17.18
N GLY A 136 3.62 7.33 17.46
CA GLY A 136 4.76 7.25 18.36
C GLY A 136 4.72 5.95 19.16
N PRO A 137 5.76 5.61 19.94
CA PRO A 137 5.91 4.27 20.55
C PRO A 137 4.75 3.81 21.44
N LYS A 138 3.94 4.73 21.96
CA LYS A 138 2.74 4.45 22.78
C LYS A 138 1.42 4.42 22.00
N ILE A 139 1.46 4.67 20.69
CA ILE A 139 0.30 4.65 19.80
C ILE A 139 0.32 3.36 19.00
N ALA A 140 -0.45 2.36 19.44
CA ALA A 140 -0.44 1.03 18.84
C ALA A 140 -0.83 1.03 17.35
N SER A 141 -1.68 1.97 16.92
CA SER A 141 -2.11 2.10 15.52
C SER A 141 -1.04 2.66 14.59
N ASN A 142 0.01 3.28 15.13
CA ASN A 142 1.19 3.71 14.37
C ASN A 142 2.39 3.95 15.32
N PRO A 143 3.08 2.88 15.76
CA PRO A 143 4.21 2.99 16.69
C PRO A 143 5.43 3.72 16.08
N LEU A 144 5.51 3.76 14.74
CA LEU A 144 6.59 4.42 13.99
C LEU A 144 6.39 5.94 13.86
N GLY A 145 5.17 6.42 14.07
CA GLY A 145 4.79 7.80 13.81
C GLY A 145 5.39 8.83 14.78
N ARG A 146 4.92 10.06 14.65
CA ARG A 146 5.31 11.21 15.48
C ARG A 146 4.07 11.98 15.93
N GLY A 147 4.21 12.92 16.85
CA GLY A 147 3.06 13.64 17.40
C GLY A 147 2.71 13.25 18.84
N HIS A 148 3.01 12.00 19.23
CA HIS A 148 2.83 11.53 20.59
C HIS A 148 4.17 11.25 21.28
N GLY A 149 4.55 12.14 22.20
CA GLY A 149 5.83 12.09 22.91
C GLY A 149 6.87 13.05 22.33
N GLU A 150 7.97 13.21 23.05
CA GLU A 150 9.07 14.08 22.64
C GLU A 150 10.09 13.31 21.79
N SER A 151 10.70 14.02 20.85
CA SER A 151 11.85 13.57 20.08
C SER A 151 12.89 14.68 20.02
N GLU A 152 14.13 14.30 19.74
CA GLU A 152 15.17 15.28 19.47
C GLU A 152 14.97 15.90 18.08
N TYR A 153 15.02 17.23 18.02
CA TYR A 153 14.92 18.02 16.79
C TYR A 153 15.81 19.25 16.93
N MET A 154 16.77 19.41 16.01
CA MET A 154 17.73 20.52 16.03
C MET A 154 18.45 20.68 17.40
N GLY A 155 18.81 19.57 18.04
CA GLY A 155 19.49 19.56 19.34
C GLY A 155 18.60 19.89 20.54
N GLN A 156 17.28 19.96 20.35
CA GLN A 156 16.30 20.22 21.42
C GLN A 156 15.31 19.07 21.52
N ARG A 157 14.84 18.78 22.74
CA ARG A 157 13.71 17.87 22.95
C ARG A 157 12.41 18.64 22.75
N VAL A 158 11.66 18.26 21.72
CA VAL A 158 10.36 18.87 21.41
C VAL A 158 9.34 17.80 21.09
N GLN A 159 8.06 18.11 21.29
CA GLN A 159 6.98 17.28 20.75
C GLN A 159 6.73 17.73 19.30
N MET A 160 7.14 16.92 18.34
CA MET A 160 6.87 17.18 16.92
C MET A 160 5.36 17.13 16.64
N LEU A 161 4.91 17.83 15.60
CA LEU A 161 3.60 17.58 14.97
C LEU A 161 3.78 16.56 13.83
N PRO A 162 2.73 15.81 13.46
CA PRO A 162 2.76 15.01 12.25
C PRO A 162 2.91 15.92 11.01
N ASN A 163 3.59 15.40 9.99
CA ASN A 163 3.60 16.03 8.68
C ASN A 163 2.33 15.66 7.90
N LEU A 164 1.80 14.45 8.09
CA LEU A 164 0.61 13.96 7.38
C LEU A 164 -0.63 14.14 8.25
N GLU A 165 -1.56 14.98 7.78
CA GLU A 165 -2.85 15.20 8.43
C GLU A 165 -3.99 14.84 7.48
N HIS A 166 -5.09 14.36 8.05
CA HIS A 166 -6.34 14.25 7.31
C HIS A 166 -6.93 15.67 7.17
N PRO A 167 -7.32 16.14 5.97
CA PRO A 167 -7.76 17.53 5.77
C PRO A 167 -8.95 17.95 6.64
N LYS A 168 -9.76 17.00 7.11
CA LYS A 168 -10.93 17.23 7.98
C LYS A 168 -10.65 17.04 9.48
N ALA A 169 -9.43 16.68 9.85
CA ALA A 169 -9.03 16.44 11.25
C ALA A 169 -7.65 17.07 11.52
N PRO A 170 -7.53 18.40 11.42
CA PRO A 170 -6.26 19.08 11.66
C PRO A 170 -5.82 18.95 13.12
N VAL A 171 -4.51 18.91 13.34
CA VAL A 171 -3.93 18.86 14.69
C VAL A 171 -3.69 20.28 15.20
N VAL A 172 -4.52 20.73 16.13
CA VAL A 172 -4.49 22.10 16.67
C VAL A 172 -4.16 22.15 18.15
N SER A 173 -4.13 21.00 18.83
CA SER A 173 -3.74 20.87 20.23
C SER A 173 -2.78 19.69 20.46
N PRO A 174 -1.82 19.80 21.41
CA PRO A 174 -0.98 18.66 21.82
C PRO A 174 -1.75 17.47 22.41
N ARG A 175 -3.01 17.71 22.79
CA ARG A 175 -3.92 16.67 23.31
C ARG A 175 -4.66 15.91 22.21
N ASP A 176 -4.67 16.42 20.98
CA ASP A 176 -5.34 15.76 19.87
C ASP A 176 -4.74 14.37 19.62
N ARG A 177 -5.60 13.43 19.29
CA ARG A 177 -5.27 12.04 18.96
C ARG A 177 -5.97 11.68 17.64
N PRO A 178 -5.61 12.32 16.51
CA PRO A 178 -6.22 11.99 15.24
C PRO A 178 -5.87 10.55 14.85
N GLU A 179 -6.69 9.94 14.01
CA GLU A 179 -6.32 8.67 13.38
C GLU A 179 -5.07 8.87 12.50
N PRO A 180 -4.05 8.00 12.63
CA PRO A 180 -2.88 8.04 11.74
C PRO A 180 -3.28 7.85 10.28
N VAL A 181 -2.81 8.74 9.40
CA VAL A 181 -3.08 8.67 7.95
C VAL A 181 -1.80 8.61 7.12
N SER A 182 -1.80 7.75 6.12
CA SER A 182 -0.74 7.60 5.11
C SER A 182 -1.35 7.01 3.84
N LEU A 183 -0.55 6.84 2.77
CA LEU A 183 -0.93 6.15 1.54
C LEU A 183 -0.24 4.77 1.40
N GLY A 184 0.71 4.46 2.29
CA GLY A 184 1.49 3.24 2.29
C GLY A 184 0.83 2.05 3.01
N PRO A 185 1.45 0.86 2.94
CA PRO A 185 0.88 -0.35 3.53
C PRO A 185 0.86 -0.30 5.05
N LEU A 186 -0.20 -0.82 5.67
CA LEU A 186 -0.29 -1.08 7.10
C LEU A 186 0.53 -2.32 7.47
N ASP A 187 1.27 -2.25 8.57
CA ASP A 187 1.97 -3.41 9.11
C ASP A 187 0.97 -4.45 9.62
N ILE A 188 1.30 -5.73 9.42
CA ILE A 188 0.42 -6.84 9.80
C ILE A 188 0.25 -6.98 11.32
N SER A 189 1.20 -6.48 12.10
CA SER A 189 1.19 -6.51 13.57
C SER A 189 0.35 -5.40 14.19
N TRP A 190 0.00 -4.35 13.43
CA TRP A 190 -0.75 -3.22 13.97
C TRP A 190 -2.22 -3.58 14.16
N PRO A 191 -2.92 -3.00 15.17
CA PRO A 191 -4.30 -3.33 15.50
C PRO A 191 -5.25 -3.38 14.29
N GLN A 192 -5.11 -2.43 13.37
CA GLN A 192 -5.94 -2.34 12.16
C GLN A 192 -5.93 -3.61 11.29
N ARG A 193 -4.85 -4.40 11.33
CA ARG A 193 -4.74 -5.70 10.63
C ARG A 193 -4.73 -6.88 11.58
N ARG A 194 -4.10 -6.75 12.75
CA ARG A 194 -3.99 -7.82 13.75
C ARG A 194 -5.35 -8.26 14.28
N GLU A 195 -6.29 -7.35 14.46
CA GLU A 195 -7.65 -7.67 14.93
C GLU A 195 -8.44 -8.50 13.91
N LEU A 196 -8.03 -8.50 12.65
CA LEU A 196 -8.62 -9.29 11.57
C LEU A 196 -8.05 -10.71 11.49
N ALA A 197 -7.05 -11.05 12.30
CA ALA A 197 -6.39 -12.34 12.25
C ALA A 197 -7.29 -13.50 12.69
N GLY A 198 -8.34 -13.22 13.46
CA GLY A 198 -9.17 -14.22 14.11
C GLY A 198 -8.57 -14.71 15.43
N THR A 199 -9.08 -15.84 15.91
CA THR A 199 -8.78 -16.35 17.25
C THR A 199 -7.66 -17.39 17.24
N TYR A 200 -6.56 -17.11 17.96
CA TYR A 200 -5.38 -17.99 18.11
C TYR A 200 -5.22 -18.45 19.57
N ASP A 201 -6.13 -19.30 20.03
CA ASP A 201 -6.16 -19.84 21.40
C ASP A 201 -5.62 -21.29 21.49
N ALA A 202 -5.79 -21.93 22.65
CA ALA A 202 -5.39 -23.33 22.86
C ALA A 202 -6.12 -24.28 21.89
N LYS A 203 -7.41 -24.03 21.61
CA LYS A 203 -8.19 -24.84 20.67
C LYS A 203 -7.62 -24.71 19.25
N TRP A 204 -7.28 -23.51 18.79
CA TRP A 204 -6.57 -23.32 17.53
C TRP A 204 -5.25 -24.11 17.52
N THR A 205 -4.49 -24.05 18.61
CA THR A 205 -3.20 -24.74 18.74
C THR A 205 -3.36 -26.26 18.58
N GLU A 206 -4.39 -26.84 19.19
CA GLU A 206 -4.67 -28.27 19.14
C GLU A 206 -5.26 -28.75 17.80
N THR A 207 -6.08 -27.91 17.15
CA THR A 207 -6.95 -28.36 16.04
C THR A 207 -6.62 -27.78 14.67
N LEU A 208 -5.97 -26.61 14.63
CA LEU A 208 -5.77 -25.82 13.40
C LEU A 208 -4.31 -25.46 13.14
N PHE A 209 -3.43 -25.45 14.13
CA PHE A 209 -1.99 -25.20 13.93
C PHE A 209 -1.42 -26.15 12.85
N PRO A 210 -0.60 -25.66 11.89
CA PRO A 210 -0.09 -24.29 11.73
C PRO A 210 -0.93 -23.40 10.78
N GLY A 211 -2.18 -23.76 10.50
CA GLY A 211 -3.09 -23.02 9.61
C GLY A 211 -3.61 -21.71 10.19
N LEU A 212 -4.31 -20.94 9.35
CA LEU A 212 -4.99 -19.71 9.76
C LEU A 212 -6.15 -20.01 10.72
N ALA A 213 -6.50 -19.03 11.56
CA ALA A 213 -7.68 -19.11 12.41
C ALA A 213 -8.95 -19.36 11.58
N ALA A 214 -9.89 -20.14 12.13
CA ALA A 214 -11.10 -20.51 11.41
C ALA A 214 -11.96 -19.28 11.05
N ASP A 215 -11.93 -18.27 11.92
CA ASP A 215 -12.65 -17.00 11.89
C ASP A 215 -11.81 -15.83 11.34
N VAL A 216 -10.69 -16.11 10.67
CA VAL A 216 -9.88 -15.06 10.02
C VAL A 216 -10.74 -14.21 9.08
N ASP A 217 -10.61 -12.90 9.20
CA ASP A 217 -11.17 -11.97 8.24
C ASP A 217 -10.14 -11.75 7.13
N TRP A 218 -10.49 -12.13 5.91
CA TRP A 218 -9.60 -12.05 4.74
C TRP A 218 -9.14 -10.64 4.40
N ARG A 219 -9.78 -9.60 4.93
CA ARG A 219 -9.28 -8.21 4.88
C ARG A 219 -7.92 -8.06 5.56
N MET A 220 -7.52 -8.97 6.44
CA MET A 220 -6.18 -9.01 7.04
C MET A 220 -5.07 -8.99 5.97
N PHE A 221 -5.30 -9.56 4.79
CA PHE A 221 -4.32 -9.66 3.70
C PHE A 221 -4.37 -8.48 2.72
N ASN A 222 -5.32 -7.55 2.91
CA ASN A 222 -5.27 -6.24 2.30
C ASN A 222 -4.24 -5.38 3.06
N LEU A 223 -3.31 -4.78 2.32
CA LEU A 223 -2.23 -3.97 2.88
C LEU A 223 -2.68 -2.52 3.08
N ALA A 224 -3.61 -2.03 2.27
CA ALA A 224 -4.04 -0.65 2.33
C ALA A 224 -4.96 -0.39 3.54
N ALA A 225 -5.03 0.87 4.00
CA ALA A 225 -6.05 1.26 4.96
C ALA A 225 -7.47 1.12 4.35
N PRO A 226 -8.54 0.94 5.15
CA PRO A 226 -9.88 0.69 4.63
C PRO A 226 -10.41 1.75 3.65
N ASP A 227 -9.99 3.01 3.80
CA ASP A 227 -10.33 4.13 2.93
C ASP A 227 -9.61 4.13 1.56
N GLN A 228 -8.69 3.18 1.35
CA GLN A 228 -7.98 2.93 0.09
C GLN A 228 -8.37 1.58 -0.55
N GLN A 229 -9.50 1.02 -0.11
CA GLN A 229 -10.04 -0.25 -0.58
C GLN A 229 -11.42 -0.07 -1.21
N ARG A 230 -11.80 -1.00 -2.09
CA ARG A 230 -13.17 -1.16 -2.60
C ARG A 230 -13.67 -2.58 -2.45
N GLU A 231 -14.99 -2.72 -2.57
CA GLU A 231 -15.60 -4.04 -2.70
C GLU A 231 -15.30 -4.65 -4.06
N GLY A 232 -14.92 -5.94 -4.05
CA GLY A 232 -14.55 -6.67 -5.25
C GLY A 232 -13.18 -6.26 -5.84
N PRO A 233 -12.72 -7.00 -6.86
CA PRO A 233 -11.46 -6.73 -7.55
C PRO A 233 -11.58 -5.50 -8.47
N TRP A 234 -10.46 -4.89 -8.84
CA TRP A 234 -10.42 -3.93 -9.94
C TRP A 234 -10.72 -4.63 -11.28
N GLU A 235 -11.50 -3.98 -12.14
CA GLU A 235 -11.88 -4.51 -13.46
C GLU A 235 -10.83 -4.19 -14.54
N GLY A 236 -10.03 -3.15 -14.32
CA GLY A 236 -9.16 -2.54 -15.31
C GLY A 236 -9.89 -1.43 -16.08
N GLY A 237 -9.15 -0.43 -16.52
CA GLY A 237 -9.66 0.75 -17.22
C GLY A 237 -10.10 1.89 -16.30
N GLU A 238 -10.16 1.67 -14.97
CA GLU A 238 -10.44 2.71 -13.99
C GLU A 238 -9.43 3.85 -14.13
N GLU A 239 -9.91 5.09 -14.05
CA GLU A 239 -9.04 6.26 -14.05
C GLU A 239 -8.29 6.36 -12.73
N TYR A 240 -7.01 6.69 -12.79
CA TYR A 240 -6.26 7.14 -11.63
C TYR A 240 -5.93 8.63 -11.76
N ARG A 241 -5.89 9.31 -10.62
CA ARG A 241 -5.47 10.70 -10.49
C ARG A 241 -4.61 10.87 -9.24
N PHE A 242 -3.44 11.47 -9.42
CA PHE A 242 -2.49 11.76 -8.36
C PHE A 242 -2.09 13.23 -8.40
N ASP A 243 -2.46 13.98 -7.35
CA ASP A 243 -2.18 15.41 -7.23
C ASP A 243 -0.99 15.62 -6.31
N ASN A 244 -0.01 16.40 -6.77
CA ASN A 244 1.22 16.75 -6.06
C ASN A 244 2.06 15.54 -5.60
N LEU A 245 2.00 14.43 -6.34
CA LEU A 245 2.76 13.20 -6.10
C LEU A 245 3.90 12.99 -7.12
N HIS A 246 4.20 13.98 -7.95
CA HIS A 246 5.25 13.93 -8.95
C HIS A 246 6.05 15.25 -9.00
N PRO A 247 7.39 15.22 -9.15
CA PRO A 247 8.25 16.41 -9.04
C PRO A 247 7.96 17.50 -10.08
N SER A 248 7.57 17.11 -11.31
CA SER A 248 7.33 18.05 -12.41
C SER A 248 5.89 18.03 -12.95
N ARG A 249 5.01 17.19 -12.40
CA ARG A 249 3.64 17.03 -12.88
C ARG A 249 2.70 17.24 -11.69
N PRO A 250 2.15 18.44 -11.50
CA PRO A 250 1.26 18.72 -10.38
C PRO A 250 0.03 17.81 -10.35
N VAL A 251 -0.40 17.33 -11.52
CA VAL A 251 -1.47 16.34 -11.68
C VAL A 251 -0.95 15.24 -12.61
N LEU A 252 -1.00 14.00 -12.15
CA LEU A 252 -0.70 12.81 -12.94
C LEU A 252 -1.99 12.00 -13.10
N VAL A 253 -2.39 11.74 -14.34
CA VAL A 253 -3.59 10.96 -14.67
C VAL A 253 -3.26 9.82 -15.64
N GLY A 254 -4.14 8.84 -15.67
CA GLY A 254 -4.13 7.74 -16.64
C GLY A 254 -5.16 6.70 -16.24
N ARG A 255 -5.00 5.47 -16.75
CA ARG A 255 -5.92 4.36 -16.48
C ARG A 255 -5.21 3.10 -16.02
N VAL A 256 -5.84 2.36 -15.10
CA VAL A 256 -5.40 1.02 -14.73
C VAL A 256 -5.46 0.14 -15.99
N PRO A 257 -4.44 -0.66 -16.32
CA PRO A 257 -4.47 -1.48 -17.53
C PRO A 257 -5.62 -2.49 -17.51
N THR A 258 -6.22 -2.71 -18.67
CA THR A 258 -7.27 -3.73 -18.87
C THR A 258 -6.70 -5.16 -19.02
N LEU A 259 -5.48 -5.39 -18.51
CA LEU A 259 -4.79 -6.66 -18.61
C LEU A 259 -5.30 -7.65 -17.56
N ARG A 260 -5.58 -8.89 -17.97
CA ARG A 260 -5.93 -9.98 -17.06
C ARG A 260 -4.90 -11.10 -17.13
N ALA A 261 -4.18 -11.29 -16.03
CA ALA A 261 -3.29 -12.43 -15.88
C ALA A 261 -4.10 -13.73 -15.72
N ARG A 262 -3.65 -14.80 -16.38
CA ARG A 262 -4.19 -16.15 -16.22
C ARG A 262 -3.06 -17.10 -15.85
N ALA A 263 -3.25 -17.87 -14.79
CA ALA A 263 -2.34 -18.93 -14.38
C ALA A 263 -3.01 -20.29 -14.63
N PHE A 264 -2.26 -21.23 -15.20
CA PHE A 264 -2.69 -22.60 -15.42
C PHE A 264 -1.80 -23.54 -14.61
N ILE A 265 -2.42 -24.43 -13.83
CA ILE A 265 -1.69 -25.35 -12.95
C ILE A 265 -1.92 -26.77 -13.46
N THR A 266 -0.83 -27.44 -13.80
CA THR A 266 -0.83 -28.88 -14.13
C THR A 266 -0.32 -29.66 -12.93
N ARG A 267 -1.11 -30.61 -12.42
CA ARG A 267 -0.72 -31.53 -11.33
C ARG A 267 -0.58 -32.94 -11.89
N GLY A 268 0.64 -33.48 -11.93
CA GLY A 268 0.94 -34.78 -12.52
C GLY A 268 0.90 -34.78 -14.05
N ALA A 269 1.59 -35.71 -14.71
CA ALA A 269 1.70 -35.79 -16.16
C ALA A 269 0.36 -36.13 -16.83
N ALA A 270 -0.49 -35.13 -17.03
CA ALA A 270 -1.53 -35.19 -18.05
C ALA A 270 -0.87 -34.77 -19.37
N THR A 271 -0.79 -35.71 -20.31
CA THR A 271 -0.36 -35.49 -21.69
C THR A 271 -1.02 -34.24 -22.23
N LEU A 272 -0.23 -33.24 -22.63
CA LEU A 272 -0.72 -32.13 -23.43
C LEU A 272 -1.19 -32.71 -24.76
N VAL A 273 -2.50 -33.00 -24.88
CA VAL A 273 -3.10 -33.28 -26.18
C VAL A 273 -3.14 -31.94 -26.92
N PRO A 274 -2.45 -31.81 -28.06
CA PRO A 274 -2.58 -30.61 -28.88
C PRO A 274 -4.04 -30.52 -29.31
N THR A 275 -4.75 -29.48 -28.90
CA THR A 275 -6.02 -29.15 -29.53
C THR A 275 -5.70 -28.82 -30.99
N ARG A 276 -6.09 -29.73 -31.89
CA ARG A 276 -6.05 -29.46 -33.33
C ARG A 276 -6.79 -28.14 -33.55
N ARG A 277 -6.08 -27.16 -34.13
CA ARG A 277 -6.74 -25.98 -34.73
C ARG A 277 -7.85 -26.52 -35.62
N ARG A 278 -9.11 -26.18 -35.32
CA ARG A 278 -10.16 -26.29 -36.33
C ARG A 278 -9.74 -25.36 -37.48
N PRO A 279 -9.63 -25.85 -38.73
CA PRO A 279 -9.60 -24.95 -39.85
C PRO A 279 -10.93 -24.20 -39.86
N SER A 280 -10.85 -22.87 -39.92
CA SER A 280 -11.96 -22.03 -40.31
C SER A 280 -12.39 -22.43 -41.72
N VAL A 281 -13.58 -22.99 -41.84
CA VAL A 281 -14.28 -23.20 -43.11
C VAL A 281 -15.64 -22.54 -42.93
N GLY A 282 -15.96 -21.60 -43.82
CA GLY A 282 -17.20 -20.83 -43.85
C GLY A 282 -16.91 -19.34 -43.78
#